data_AF-A0A1X2LE68-F1
#
_entry.id   AF-A0A1X2LE68-F1
#
_cell.length_a   1.000
_cell.length_b   1.000
_cell.length_c   1.000
_cell.angle_alpha   90.00
_cell.angle_beta   90.00
_cell.angle_gamma   90.00
#
_symmetry.space_group_name_H-M   'P 1'
#
loop_
_entity.id
_entity.type
_entity.pdbx_description
1 polymer ?
#
loop_
_entity_poly.entity_id
_entity_poly.type
_entity_poly.pdbx_seq_one_letter_code
_entity_poly.pdbx_strand_id
1 'polypeptide(L)'
;MGLILRIADHLLSSPDMPWHRMVFALDSLGFDTAGDTLEQMMGTGTDEQVCELALAFGLDLPPGAATSTSATTTTTRVAAAQPLFIFGSHLSKHKAFVGEVGQELAAFGINLFVAHDTITHDTAWEDEIRKALDRADAGLVFVHDGLKDSPWCDQEIGWLQGRHVPVMALRFDATPYGFFARYQAQPVPWDTDARTIAQMTVDRIAARPELASAFAASLVASMKVVNTFDATRARWRHLRGLDNLDAKLCSQLLEAAKTNNQIYWATSPWDGESGETINRLIIAFLRRQPGGATIAPDLDAYEKYLDALDTQGKGLYTLHDNPPPGTVTGVAR
;
A
#
# COMPACT_ATOMS: atom_id res chain seq x y z
N MET A 1 -4.21 46.45 2.62
CA MET A 1 -4.52 45.15 3.24
C MET A 1 -3.51 44.14 2.71
N GLY A 2 -2.78 43.43 3.57
CA GLY A 2 -1.85 42.38 3.13
C GLY A 2 -2.60 41.24 2.42
N LEU A 3 -1.93 40.51 1.51
CA LEU A 3 -2.56 39.43 0.72
C LEU A 3 -3.15 38.34 1.62
N ILE A 4 -2.43 37.93 2.66
CA ILE A 4 -2.90 36.99 3.70
C ILE A 4 -4.23 37.43 4.31
N LEU A 5 -4.36 38.72 4.68
CA LEU A 5 -5.60 39.25 5.25
C LEU A 5 -6.76 39.24 4.26
N ARG A 6 -6.50 39.49 2.97
CA ARG A 6 -7.54 39.40 1.92
C ARG A 6 -8.01 37.96 1.72
N ILE A 7 -7.11 36.99 1.79
CA ILE A 7 -7.46 35.57 1.70
C ILE A 7 -8.26 35.14 2.93
N ALA A 8 -7.78 35.47 4.14
CA ALA A 8 -8.49 35.13 5.38
C ALA A 8 -9.92 35.69 5.39
N ASP A 9 -10.08 36.96 5.02
CA ASP A 9 -11.39 37.62 4.95
C ASP A 9 -12.32 36.97 3.92
N HIS A 10 -11.80 36.59 2.75
CA HIS A 10 -12.56 35.88 1.73
C HIS A 10 -13.02 34.49 2.19
N LEU A 11 -12.13 33.73 2.84
CA LEU A 11 -12.46 32.39 3.36
C LEU A 11 -13.50 32.50 4.48
N LEU A 12 -13.30 33.38 5.45
CA LEU A 12 -14.21 33.60 6.59
C LEU A 12 -15.59 34.14 6.18
N SER A 13 -15.65 34.89 5.07
CA SER A 13 -16.91 35.42 4.51
C SER A 13 -17.63 34.42 3.59
N SER A 14 -17.05 33.26 3.30
CA SER A 14 -17.63 32.26 2.39
C SER A 14 -18.55 31.29 3.15
N PRO A 15 -19.89 31.34 2.93
CA PRO A 15 -20.85 30.52 3.69
C PRO A 15 -20.72 29.02 3.42
N ASP A 16 -20.16 28.62 2.28
CA ASP A 16 -20.01 27.22 1.86
C ASP A 16 -18.67 26.58 2.28
N MET A 17 -17.85 27.32 3.02
CA MET A 17 -16.54 26.87 3.46
C MET A 17 -16.45 26.80 4.98
N PRO A 18 -16.87 25.70 5.64
CA PRO A 18 -16.68 25.55 7.06
C PRO A 18 -15.18 25.46 7.42
N TRP A 19 -14.83 25.80 8.67
CA TRP A 19 -13.45 25.87 9.18
C TRP A 19 -12.58 24.66 8.79
N HIS A 20 -13.10 23.43 8.93
CA HIS A 20 -12.36 22.21 8.59
C HIS A 20 -11.99 22.13 7.10
N ARG A 21 -12.79 22.69 6.19
CA ARG A 21 -12.46 22.75 4.75
C ARG A 21 -11.42 23.82 4.45
N MET A 22 -11.45 24.95 5.16
CA MET A 22 -10.41 25.97 5.06
C MET A 22 -9.05 25.39 5.49
N VAL A 23 -9.04 24.73 6.65
CA VAL A 23 -7.86 24.05 7.20
C VAL A 23 -7.36 22.96 6.24
N PHE A 24 -8.26 22.15 5.68
CA PHE A 24 -7.89 21.15 4.68
C PHE A 24 -7.28 21.77 3.42
N ALA A 25 -7.83 22.89 2.91
CA ALA A 25 -7.26 23.57 1.75
C ALA A 25 -5.85 24.11 2.02
N LEU A 26 -5.62 24.66 3.22
CA LEU A 26 -4.30 25.09 3.68
C LEU A 26 -3.32 23.91 3.80
N ASP A 27 -3.73 22.81 4.44
CA ASP A 27 -2.90 21.59 4.56
C ASP A 27 -2.56 21.02 3.18
N SER A 28 -3.52 21.02 2.24
CA SER A 28 -3.32 20.52 0.88
C SER A 28 -2.28 21.31 0.07
N LEU A 29 -2.08 22.58 0.43
CA LEU A 29 -1.08 23.48 -0.15
C LEU A 29 0.20 23.57 0.70
N GLY A 30 0.32 22.72 1.72
CA GLY A 30 1.52 22.58 2.54
C GLY A 30 1.73 23.69 3.58
N PHE A 31 0.66 24.38 4.00
CA PHE A 31 0.72 25.30 5.15
C PHE A 31 0.69 24.53 6.47
N ASP A 32 1.34 25.06 7.52
CA ASP A 32 1.20 24.52 8.87
C ASP A 32 -0.15 24.96 9.45
N THR A 33 -1.00 23.98 9.77
CA THR A 33 -2.35 24.21 10.29
C THR A 33 -2.45 24.11 11.81
N ALA A 34 -1.34 24.20 12.54
CA ALA A 34 -1.34 24.18 14.01
C ALA A 34 -1.82 25.48 14.67
N GLY A 35 -2.06 26.55 13.90
CA GLY A 35 -2.51 27.85 14.41
C GLY A 35 -3.99 27.89 14.81
N ASP A 36 -4.39 28.90 15.58
CA ASP A 36 -5.79 29.13 15.97
C ASP A 36 -6.54 30.02 14.97
N THR A 37 -5.82 30.74 14.10
CA THR A 37 -6.40 31.62 13.07
C THR A 37 -5.79 31.36 11.69
N LEU A 38 -6.53 31.67 10.61
CA LEU A 38 -6.04 31.46 9.24
C LEU A 38 -4.81 32.32 8.93
N GLU A 39 -4.71 33.50 9.53
CA GLU A 39 -3.56 34.39 9.38
C GLU A 39 -2.30 33.78 10.00
N GLN A 40 -2.43 33.11 11.15
CA GLN A 40 -1.31 32.39 11.77
C GLN A 40 -0.87 31.22 10.90
N MET A 41 -1.82 30.42 10.40
CA MET A 41 -1.53 29.29 9.51
C MET A 41 -0.86 29.74 8.21
N MET A 42 -1.44 30.73 7.52
CA MET A 42 -0.89 31.27 6.28
C MET A 42 0.44 32.01 6.49
N GLY A 43 0.64 32.60 7.66
CA GLY A 43 1.89 33.29 8.02
C GLY A 43 3.09 32.36 8.18
N THR A 44 2.88 31.04 8.23
CA THR A 44 3.95 30.04 8.19
C THR A 44 4.39 29.66 6.78
N GLY A 45 3.57 29.99 5.77
CA GLY A 45 3.83 29.66 4.37
C GLY A 45 4.78 30.64 3.68
N THR A 46 5.36 30.19 2.58
CA THR A 46 6.16 31.03 1.67
C THR A 46 5.28 32.01 0.89
N ASP A 47 5.88 33.10 0.41
CA ASP A 47 5.18 34.08 -0.43
C ASP A 47 4.57 33.43 -1.69
N GLU A 48 5.25 32.41 -2.25
CA GLU A 48 4.75 31.60 -3.36
C GLU A 48 3.48 30.82 -2.99
N GLN A 49 3.47 30.14 -1.84
CA GLN A 49 2.29 29.40 -1.36
C GLN A 49 1.10 30.33 -1.12
N VAL A 50 1.33 31.53 -0.58
CA VAL A 50 0.28 32.53 -0.36
C VAL A 50 -0.27 33.06 -1.70
N CYS A 51 0.59 33.22 -2.71
CA CYS A 51 0.15 33.59 -4.06
C CYS A 51 -0.64 32.46 -4.74
N GLU A 52 -0.21 31.21 -4.61
CA GLU A 52 -0.90 30.04 -5.16
C GLU A 52 -2.29 29.87 -4.52
N LEU A 53 -2.37 30.03 -3.19
CA LEU A 53 -3.62 30.03 -2.44
C LEU A 53 -4.58 31.14 -2.93
N ALA A 54 -4.07 32.36 -3.15
CA ALA A 54 -4.87 33.45 -3.68
C ALA A 54 -5.45 33.11 -5.07
N LEU A 55 -4.63 32.55 -5.96
CA LEU A 55 -5.08 32.13 -7.30
C LEU A 55 -6.12 31.00 -7.25
N ALA A 56 -5.93 30.02 -6.37
CA ALA A 56 -6.86 28.90 -6.20
C ALA A 56 -8.27 29.37 -5.79
N PHE A 57 -8.36 30.48 -5.06
CA PHE A 57 -9.61 31.13 -4.67
C PHE A 57 -10.02 32.31 -5.57
N GLY A 58 -9.34 32.49 -6.71
CA GLY A 58 -9.70 33.51 -7.70
C GLY A 58 -9.47 34.95 -7.25
N LEU A 59 -8.53 35.18 -6.33
CA LEU A 59 -8.17 36.50 -5.82
C LEU A 59 -7.01 37.11 -6.63
N ASP A 60 -7.09 38.42 -6.89
CA ASP A 60 -6.05 39.16 -7.60
C ASP A 60 -4.76 39.30 -6.78
N LEU A 61 -3.63 38.98 -7.41
CA LEU A 61 -2.28 39.14 -6.86
C LEU A 61 -1.83 40.62 -6.85
N PRO A 62 -0.97 41.02 -5.90
CA PRO A 62 -0.37 42.35 -5.89
C PRO A 62 0.53 42.59 -7.13
N PRO A 63 0.60 43.84 -7.65
CA PRO A 63 1.42 44.16 -8.81
C PRO A 63 2.91 43.87 -8.55
N GLY A 64 3.54 43.05 -9.41
CA GLY A 64 4.96 42.69 -9.30
C GLY A 64 5.25 41.32 -8.70
N ALA A 65 4.23 40.53 -8.33
CA ALA A 65 4.42 39.12 -7.97
C ALA A 65 4.85 38.31 -9.20
N ALA A 66 6.13 37.93 -9.28
CA ALA A 66 6.64 37.08 -10.34
C ALA A 66 6.16 35.64 -10.11
N THR A 67 5.24 35.17 -10.95
CA THR A 67 4.87 33.75 -11.03
C THR A 67 6.01 32.98 -11.68
N SER A 68 6.94 32.51 -10.87
CA SER A 68 7.85 31.45 -11.30
C SER A 68 6.99 30.21 -11.52
N THR A 69 6.77 29.84 -12.78
CA THR A 69 6.28 28.51 -13.16
C THR A 69 7.38 27.49 -12.86
N SER A 70 7.68 27.28 -11.58
CA SER A 70 8.48 26.15 -11.14
C SER A 70 7.55 24.96 -11.03
N ALA A 71 7.81 23.96 -11.86
CA ALA A 71 7.26 22.63 -11.69
C ALA A 71 7.38 22.25 -10.21
N THR A 72 6.24 22.07 -9.56
CA THR A 72 6.16 21.67 -8.15
C THR A 72 6.89 20.35 -8.01
N THR A 73 8.13 20.39 -7.52
CA THR A 73 8.70 19.25 -6.82
C THR A 73 7.96 19.26 -5.50
N THR A 74 6.76 18.67 -5.50
CA THR A 74 6.03 18.35 -4.29
C THR A 74 7.02 17.56 -3.46
N THR A 75 7.54 18.16 -2.39
CA THR A 75 8.16 17.37 -1.32
C THR A 75 7.00 16.73 -0.59
N THR A 76 6.36 15.77 -1.27
CA THR A 76 5.41 14.85 -0.71
C THR A 76 6.15 14.20 0.44
N ARG A 77 5.74 14.45 1.68
CA ARG A 77 5.97 13.46 2.73
C ARG A 77 5.35 12.19 2.17
N VAL A 78 6.18 11.31 1.59
CA VAL A 78 5.73 10.02 1.06
C VAL A 78 5.07 9.34 2.24
N ALA A 79 3.73 9.27 2.22
CA ALA A 79 3.00 8.54 3.24
C ALA A 79 3.60 7.14 3.27
N ALA A 80 4.05 6.70 4.45
CA ALA A 80 4.75 5.43 4.57
C ALA A 80 3.86 4.32 4.00
N ALA A 81 4.42 3.55 3.06
CA ALA A 81 3.69 2.50 2.36
C ALA A 81 2.95 1.58 3.36
N GLN A 82 1.66 1.38 3.15
CA GLN A 82 0.83 0.48 3.95
C GLN A 82 0.54 -0.79 3.16
N PRO A 83 0.29 -1.93 3.83
CA PRO A 83 -0.14 -3.14 3.15
C PRO A 83 -1.41 -2.90 2.33
N LEU A 84 -1.47 -3.51 1.15
CA LEU A 84 -2.59 -3.44 0.22
C LEU A 84 -3.92 -3.78 0.89
N PHE A 85 -4.88 -2.90 0.67
CA PHE A 85 -6.27 -3.08 1.02
C PHE A 85 -7.11 -3.18 -0.27
N ILE A 86 -7.68 -4.35 -0.51
CA ILE A 86 -8.48 -4.65 -1.70
C ILE A 86 -9.95 -4.77 -1.30
N PHE A 87 -10.82 -4.10 -2.04
CA PHE A 87 -12.26 -4.26 -1.89
C PHE A 87 -12.77 -5.42 -2.76
N GLY A 88 -13.37 -6.44 -2.15
CA GLY A 88 -13.95 -7.59 -2.82
C GLY A 88 -15.44 -7.38 -3.11
N SER A 89 -15.81 -7.09 -4.36
CA SER A 89 -17.22 -7.00 -4.78
C SER A 89 -17.69 -8.37 -5.30
N HIS A 90 -18.77 -8.89 -4.71
CA HIS A 90 -19.29 -10.22 -5.04
C HIS A 90 -20.79 -10.34 -4.72
N LEU A 91 -21.43 -11.35 -5.31
CA LEU A 91 -22.77 -11.76 -4.87
C LEU A 91 -22.69 -12.47 -3.51
N SER A 92 -23.71 -12.26 -2.70
CA SER A 92 -23.83 -12.71 -1.30
C SER A 92 -23.75 -14.22 -1.17
N LYS A 93 -24.27 -14.95 -2.15
CA LYS A 93 -24.19 -16.42 -2.26
C LYS A 93 -22.75 -16.94 -2.35
N HIS A 94 -21.79 -16.13 -2.79
CA HIS A 94 -20.37 -16.49 -2.94
C HIS A 94 -19.46 -16.01 -1.80
N LYS A 95 -20.04 -15.38 -0.77
CA LYS A 95 -19.32 -14.85 0.41
C LYS A 95 -18.29 -15.83 0.99
N ALA A 96 -18.69 -17.09 1.21
CA ALA A 96 -17.82 -18.08 1.86
C ALA A 96 -16.55 -18.30 1.03
N PHE A 97 -16.71 -18.52 -0.27
CA PHE A 97 -15.62 -18.70 -1.21
C PHE A 97 -14.73 -17.46 -1.33
N VAL A 98 -15.31 -16.26 -1.40
CA VAL A 98 -14.53 -15.02 -1.44
C VAL A 98 -13.76 -14.81 -0.12
N GLY A 99 -14.33 -15.21 1.02
CA GLY A 99 -13.64 -15.24 2.30
C GLY A 99 -12.41 -16.17 2.30
N GLU A 100 -12.51 -17.35 1.69
CA GLU A 100 -11.37 -18.27 1.50
C GLU A 100 -10.28 -17.65 0.62
N VAL A 101 -10.66 -16.97 -0.47
CA VAL A 101 -9.70 -16.22 -1.30
C VAL A 101 -9.01 -15.13 -0.48
N GLY A 102 -9.75 -14.43 0.39
CA GLY A 102 -9.20 -13.45 1.31
C GLY A 102 -8.18 -14.04 2.28
N GLN A 103 -8.41 -15.26 2.80
CA GLN A 103 -7.46 -15.96 3.66
C GLN A 103 -6.16 -16.32 2.92
N GLU A 104 -6.28 -16.79 1.69
CA GLU A 104 -5.11 -17.12 0.85
C GLU A 104 -4.33 -15.85 0.44
N LEU A 105 -5.01 -14.72 0.18
CA LEU A 105 -4.37 -13.42 -0.05
C LEU A 105 -3.67 -12.86 1.20
N ALA A 106 -4.22 -13.10 2.39
CA ALA A 106 -3.60 -12.69 3.65
C ALA A 106 -2.22 -13.31 3.86
N ALA A 107 -1.95 -14.48 3.26
CA ALA A 107 -0.61 -15.06 3.25
C ALA A 107 0.42 -14.10 2.62
N PHE A 108 0.04 -13.31 1.61
CA PHE A 108 0.91 -12.32 0.97
C PHE A 108 0.87 -10.95 1.66
N GLY A 109 0.22 -10.84 2.81
CA GLY A 109 0.02 -9.57 3.52
C GLY A 109 -0.99 -8.64 2.85
N ILE A 110 -1.85 -9.18 1.99
CA ILE A 110 -2.91 -8.44 1.29
C ILE A 110 -4.20 -8.60 2.08
N ASN A 111 -4.86 -7.50 2.40
CA ASN A 111 -6.16 -7.52 3.06
C ASN A 111 -7.28 -7.45 2.01
N LEU A 112 -8.10 -8.50 1.92
CA LEU A 112 -9.32 -8.49 1.10
C LEU A 112 -10.53 -8.22 2.00
N PHE A 113 -11.17 -7.07 1.80
CA PHE A 113 -12.43 -6.74 2.43
C PHE A 113 -13.59 -7.44 1.71
N VAL A 114 -14.38 -8.22 2.44
CA VAL A 114 -15.50 -9.02 1.93
C VAL A 114 -16.78 -8.51 2.57
N ALA A 115 -17.61 -7.77 1.82
CA ALA A 115 -18.86 -7.24 2.33
C ALA A 115 -19.92 -8.35 2.54
N HIS A 116 -20.88 -8.12 3.44
CA HIS A 116 -21.96 -9.06 3.77
C HIS A 116 -23.31 -8.39 3.62
N ASP A 117 -24.26 -9.15 3.07
CA ASP A 117 -25.47 -8.64 2.46
C ASP A 117 -26.71 -9.14 3.21
N THR A 118 -27.01 -8.50 4.32
CA THR A 118 -28.36 -8.55 4.88
C THR A 118 -28.79 -7.12 5.11
N ILE A 119 -29.28 -6.47 4.05
CA ILE A 119 -29.91 -5.16 4.14
C ILE A 119 -31.26 -5.32 4.83
N THR A 120 -31.23 -5.45 6.14
CA THR A 120 -32.35 -5.07 7.01
C THR A 120 -31.75 -4.74 8.38
N HIS A 121 -31.51 -3.43 8.55
CA HIS A 121 -31.05 -2.71 9.75
C HIS A 121 -29.53 -2.75 10.02
N ASP A 122 -28.82 -1.72 9.53
CA ASP A 122 -28.15 -0.71 10.39
C ASP A 122 -27.34 0.30 9.54
N THR A 123 -27.54 1.60 9.81
CA THR A 123 -26.83 2.73 9.16
C THR A 123 -25.31 2.66 9.32
N ALA A 124 -24.84 1.98 10.37
CA ALA A 124 -23.41 1.81 10.65
C ALA A 124 -22.69 0.94 9.61
N TRP A 125 -23.39 -0.01 8.98
CA TRP A 125 -22.78 -0.93 8.02
C TRP A 125 -22.48 -0.28 6.67
N GLU A 126 -23.38 0.59 6.19
CA GLU A 126 -23.15 1.37 4.97
C GLU A 126 -21.92 2.29 5.11
N ASP A 127 -21.76 2.91 6.28
CA ASP A 127 -20.58 3.73 6.57
C ASP A 127 -19.29 2.92 6.56
N GLU A 128 -19.31 1.65 6.99
CA GLU A 128 -18.15 0.76 6.90
C GLU A 128 -17.80 0.39 5.45
N ILE A 129 -18.81 0.07 4.62
CA ILE A 129 -18.60 -0.18 3.19
C ILE A 129 -18.02 1.06 2.52
N ARG A 130 -18.55 2.26 2.79
CA ARG A 130 -18.04 3.51 2.23
C ARG A 130 -16.60 3.79 2.68
N LYS A 131 -16.29 3.61 3.97
CA LYS A 131 -14.91 3.72 4.48
C LYS A 131 -13.97 2.72 3.82
N ALA A 132 -14.40 1.48 3.61
CA ALA A 132 -13.62 0.46 2.93
C ALA A 132 -13.40 0.81 1.46
N LEU A 133 -14.44 1.29 0.76
CA LEU A 133 -14.37 1.76 -0.62
C LEU A 133 -13.46 2.98 -0.76
N ASP A 134 -13.44 3.90 0.21
CA ASP A 134 -12.56 5.08 0.24
C ASP A 134 -11.10 4.71 0.57
N ARG A 135 -10.90 3.65 1.37
CA ARG A 135 -9.56 3.17 1.71
C ARG A 135 -8.95 2.28 0.61
N ALA A 136 -9.76 1.66 -0.24
CA ALA A 136 -9.28 0.64 -1.17
C ALA A 136 -8.22 1.15 -2.15
N ASP A 137 -7.12 0.38 -2.23
CA ASP A 137 -6.05 0.55 -3.21
C ASP A 137 -6.39 -0.14 -4.54
N ALA A 138 -7.24 -1.18 -4.49
CA ALA A 138 -7.72 -1.90 -5.66
C ALA A 138 -9.11 -2.53 -5.41
N GLY A 139 -9.81 -2.84 -6.49
CA GLY A 139 -11.02 -3.67 -6.48
C GLY A 139 -10.76 -5.07 -7.03
N LEU A 140 -11.34 -6.09 -6.41
CA LEU A 140 -11.42 -7.45 -6.93
C LEU A 140 -12.89 -7.83 -7.09
N VAL A 141 -13.34 -8.04 -8.33
CA VAL A 141 -14.77 -8.27 -8.63
C VAL A 141 -14.98 -9.70 -9.10
N PHE A 142 -15.84 -10.42 -8.40
CA PHE A 142 -16.22 -11.80 -8.72
C PHE A 142 -17.47 -11.78 -9.60
N VAL A 143 -17.25 -11.87 -10.92
CA VAL A 143 -18.29 -11.68 -11.92
C VAL A 143 -19.06 -12.97 -12.15
N HIS A 144 -20.23 -13.02 -11.51
CA HIS A 144 -21.17 -14.10 -11.61
C HIS A 144 -22.50 -13.70 -12.27
N ASP A 145 -23.27 -14.66 -12.76
CA ASP A 145 -24.64 -14.40 -13.18
C ASP A 145 -25.48 -13.89 -12.00
N GLY A 146 -26.24 -12.82 -12.26
CA GLY A 146 -26.94 -12.01 -11.26
C GLY A 146 -26.16 -10.83 -10.67
N LEU A 147 -24.88 -10.62 -11.03
CA LEU A 147 -24.10 -9.48 -10.50
C LEU A 147 -24.79 -8.13 -10.80
N LYS A 148 -25.30 -7.97 -12.02
CA LYS A 148 -26.04 -6.78 -12.49
C LYS A 148 -27.35 -6.52 -11.75
N ASP A 149 -27.90 -7.54 -11.12
CA ASP A 149 -29.19 -7.47 -10.43
C ASP A 149 -28.99 -7.15 -8.94
N SER A 150 -27.73 -7.12 -8.47
CA SER A 150 -27.38 -6.71 -7.11
C SER A 150 -27.54 -5.20 -6.93
N PRO A 151 -28.24 -4.74 -5.88
CA PRO A 151 -28.39 -3.31 -5.61
C PRO A 151 -27.06 -2.64 -5.22
N TRP A 152 -26.04 -3.40 -4.82
CA TRP A 152 -24.77 -2.87 -4.32
C TRP A 152 -23.62 -2.98 -5.30
N CYS A 153 -23.48 -4.10 -6.01
CA CYS A 153 -22.26 -4.37 -6.79
C CYS A 153 -21.99 -3.27 -7.83
N ASP A 154 -23.03 -2.76 -8.50
CA ASP A 154 -22.88 -1.65 -9.44
C ASP A 154 -22.39 -0.35 -8.76
N GLN A 155 -22.86 -0.08 -7.54
CA GLN A 155 -22.44 1.09 -6.77
C GLN A 155 -20.98 0.95 -6.30
N GLU A 156 -20.59 -0.22 -5.79
CA GLU A 156 -19.21 -0.52 -5.38
C GLU A 156 -18.24 -0.39 -6.55
N ILE A 157 -18.56 -1.04 -7.68
CA ILE A 157 -17.74 -1.02 -8.90
C ILE A 157 -17.71 0.40 -9.49
N GLY A 158 -18.84 1.11 -9.46
CA GLY A 158 -18.93 2.51 -9.88
C GLY A 158 -18.07 3.43 -9.02
N TRP A 159 -18.10 3.26 -7.69
CA TRP A 159 -17.32 4.06 -6.74
C TRP A 159 -15.82 3.90 -6.97
N LEU A 160 -15.34 2.66 -7.06
CA LEU A 160 -13.93 2.36 -7.32
C LEU A 160 -13.47 2.97 -8.65
N GLN A 161 -14.27 2.82 -9.72
CA GLN A 161 -13.95 3.41 -11.01
C GLN A 161 -13.97 4.95 -11.00
N GLY A 162 -14.92 5.55 -10.27
CA GLY A 162 -15.02 7.00 -10.09
C GLY A 162 -13.84 7.59 -9.32
N ARG A 163 -13.26 6.81 -8.40
CA ARG A 163 -12.02 7.15 -7.69
C ARG A 163 -10.74 6.83 -8.46
N HIS A 164 -10.86 6.33 -9.70
CA HIS A 164 -9.72 5.85 -10.50
C HIS A 164 -8.90 4.74 -9.83
N VAL A 165 -9.53 3.98 -8.93
CA VAL A 165 -8.91 2.81 -8.29
C VAL A 165 -8.87 1.65 -9.28
N PRO A 166 -7.74 0.94 -9.45
CA PRO A 166 -7.65 -0.19 -10.36
C PRO A 166 -8.61 -1.31 -9.96
N VAL A 167 -9.45 -1.74 -10.90
CA VAL A 167 -10.40 -2.84 -10.71
C VAL A 167 -9.95 -4.07 -11.51
N MET A 168 -9.89 -5.21 -10.84
CA MET A 168 -9.58 -6.52 -11.42
C MET A 168 -10.83 -7.39 -11.43
N ALA A 169 -11.30 -7.73 -12.62
CA ALA A 169 -12.46 -8.61 -12.80
C ALA A 169 -12.02 -10.09 -12.93
N LEU A 170 -12.67 -10.96 -12.17
CA LEU A 170 -12.61 -12.42 -12.27
C LEU A 170 -13.92 -12.93 -12.86
N ARG A 171 -13.85 -13.56 -14.03
CA ARG A 171 -14.99 -13.95 -14.86
C ARG A 171 -15.31 -15.42 -14.68
N PHE A 172 -16.41 -15.74 -14.01
CA PHE A 172 -16.87 -17.10 -13.80
C PHE A 172 -17.89 -17.51 -14.87
N ASP A 173 -19.14 -17.08 -14.73
CA ASP A 173 -20.28 -17.46 -15.59
C ASP A 173 -21.01 -16.25 -16.22
N ALA A 174 -20.56 -15.02 -15.94
CA ALA A 174 -21.07 -13.80 -16.57
C ALA A 174 -19.92 -12.91 -17.07
N THR A 175 -20.21 -11.95 -17.96
CA THR A 175 -19.24 -10.98 -18.47
C THR A 175 -19.42 -9.61 -17.82
N PRO A 176 -18.34 -8.85 -17.56
CA PRO A 176 -18.47 -7.43 -17.23
C PRO A 176 -19.31 -6.66 -18.24
N TYR A 177 -20.03 -5.65 -17.78
CA TYR A 177 -20.94 -4.81 -18.58
C TYR A 177 -20.71 -3.32 -18.30
N GLY A 178 -21.32 -2.45 -19.11
CA GLY A 178 -21.18 -0.99 -18.97
C GLY A 178 -19.72 -0.52 -19.01
N PHE A 179 -19.37 0.50 -18.21
CA PHE A 179 -17.99 0.97 -18.11
C PHE A 179 -17.02 -0.07 -17.53
N PHE A 180 -17.53 -1.01 -16.73
CA PHE A 180 -16.74 -2.12 -16.20
C PHE A 180 -16.32 -3.12 -17.29
N ALA A 181 -17.02 -3.18 -18.43
CA ALA A 181 -16.65 -4.01 -19.58
C ALA A 181 -15.35 -3.61 -20.29
N ARG A 182 -14.82 -2.40 -20.04
CA ARG A 182 -13.56 -1.94 -20.64
C ARG A 182 -12.35 -2.74 -20.18
N TYR A 183 -12.45 -3.42 -19.04
CA TYR A 183 -11.35 -4.20 -18.46
C TYR A 183 -11.42 -5.65 -18.92
N GLN A 184 -10.29 -6.18 -19.40
CA GLN A 184 -10.20 -7.60 -19.75
C GLN A 184 -10.34 -8.45 -18.47
N ALA A 185 -11.51 -9.06 -18.34
CA ALA A 185 -11.83 -9.95 -17.24
C ALA A 185 -11.02 -11.25 -17.36
N GLN A 186 -10.40 -11.67 -16.26
CA GLN A 186 -9.67 -12.92 -16.21
C GLN A 186 -10.69 -14.07 -16.18
N PRO A 187 -10.74 -14.97 -17.18
CA PRO A 187 -11.56 -16.17 -17.06
C PRO A 187 -11.08 -17.04 -15.90
N VAL A 188 -12.04 -17.50 -15.09
CA VAL A 188 -11.85 -18.41 -13.96
C VAL A 188 -12.78 -19.61 -14.14
N PRO A 189 -12.24 -20.83 -14.33
CA PRO A 189 -13.03 -22.06 -14.29
C PRO A 189 -13.82 -22.18 -12.99
N TRP A 190 -15.04 -22.73 -13.06
CA TRP A 190 -15.96 -22.80 -11.91
C TRP A 190 -15.40 -23.60 -10.71
N ASP A 191 -14.54 -24.57 -10.97
CA ASP A 191 -13.90 -25.46 -10.00
C ASP A 191 -12.53 -24.97 -9.50
N THR A 192 -12.14 -23.76 -9.87
CA THR A 192 -10.87 -23.16 -9.42
C THR A 192 -10.90 -22.93 -7.92
N ASP A 193 -9.92 -23.46 -7.20
CA ASP A 193 -9.81 -23.28 -5.76
C ASP A 193 -9.38 -21.85 -5.37
N ALA A 194 -9.64 -21.48 -4.10
CA ALA A 194 -9.35 -20.15 -3.58
C ALA A 194 -7.85 -19.80 -3.65
N ARG A 195 -6.96 -20.78 -3.46
CA ARG A 195 -5.51 -20.61 -3.54
C ARG A 195 -5.06 -20.19 -4.93
N THR A 196 -5.60 -20.86 -5.96
CA THR A 196 -5.28 -20.58 -7.36
C THR A 196 -5.77 -19.18 -7.74
N ILE A 197 -6.97 -18.79 -7.30
CA ILE A 197 -7.48 -17.43 -7.49
C ILE A 197 -6.61 -16.40 -6.79
N ALA A 198 -6.18 -16.65 -5.55
CA ALA A 198 -5.29 -15.75 -4.81
C ALA A 198 -3.96 -15.59 -5.55
N GLN A 199 -3.35 -16.68 -6.03
CA GLN A 199 -2.11 -16.60 -6.81
C GLN A 199 -2.28 -15.81 -8.11
N MET A 200 -3.35 -16.07 -8.87
CA MET A 200 -3.67 -15.30 -10.08
C MET A 200 -3.87 -13.81 -9.77
N THR A 201 -4.48 -13.50 -8.63
CA THR A 201 -4.69 -12.13 -8.17
C THR A 201 -3.37 -11.46 -7.80
N VAL A 202 -2.49 -12.14 -7.07
CA VAL A 202 -1.14 -11.65 -6.73
C VAL A 202 -0.32 -11.39 -7.99
N ASP A 203 -0.35 -12.29 -8.97
CA ASP A 203 0.37 -12.09 -10.24
C ASP A 203 -0.14 -10.84 -11.00
N ARG A 204 -1.46 -10.58 -10.95
CA ARG A 204 -2.06 -9.37 -11.53
C ARG A 204 -1.72 -8.10 -10.75
N ILE A 205 -1.60 -8.17 -9.43
CA ILE A 205 -1.14 -7.06 -8.59
C ILE A 205 0.31 -6.73 -8.93
N ALA A 206 1.17 -7.75 -9.04
CA ALA A 206 2.58 -7.59 -9.38
C ALA A 206 2.79 -6.91 -10.74
N ALA A 207 1.86 -7.09 -11.68
CA ALA A 207 1.89 -6.47 -13.00
C ALA A 207 1.41 -5.01 -13.04
N ARG A 208 1.01 -4.42 -11.90
CA ARG A 208 0.43 -3.06 -11.80
C ARG A 208 1.36 -2.10 -11.06
N PRO A 209 2.06 -1.19 -11.76
CA PRO A 209 2.95 -0.22 -11.14
C PRO A 209 2.25 0.66 -10.10
N GLU A 210 0.96 0.98 -10.32
CA GLU A 210 0.15 1.78 -9.39
C GLU A 210 -0.06 1.11 -8.02
N LEU A 211 0.11 -0.21 -7.92
CA LEU A 211 -0.01 -0.97 -6.68
C LEU A 211 1.34 -1.33 -6.05
N ALA A 212 2.46 -1.05 -6.73
CA ALA A 212 3.77 -1.58 -6.36
C ALA A 212 4.20 -1.17 -4.93
N SER A 213 3.90 0.05 -4.50
CA SER A 213 4.29 0.56 -3.18
C SER A 213 3.57 -0.20 -2.06
N ALA A 214 2.24 -0.28 -2.14
CA ALA A 214 1.44 -1.02 -1.16
C ALA A 214 1.72 -2.53 -1.22
N PHE A 215 2.01 -3.07 -2.41
CA PHE A 215 2.38 -4.48 -2.56
C PHE A 215 3.71 -4.81 -1.91
N ALA A 216 4.72 -3.93 -2.05
CA ALA A 216 5.99 -4.05 -1.34
C ALA A 216 5.77 -4.10 0.18
N ALA A 217 4.94 -3.21 0.72
CA ALA A 217 4.59 -3.18 2.14
C ALA A 217 3.88 -4.48 2.59
N SER A 218 2.94 -5.00 1.80
CA SER A 218 2.29 -6.29 2.04
C SER A 218 3.28 -7.45 2.12
N LEU A 219 4.15 -7.58 1.11
CA LEU A 219 5.12 -8.67 1.06
C LEU A 219 6.11 -8.58 2.22
N VAL A 220 6.66 -7.40 2.51
CA VAL A 220 7.59 -7.18 3.64
C VAL A 220 6.91 -7.50 4.98
N ALA A 221 5.66 -7.07 5.19
CA ALA A 221 4.91 -7.41 6.39
C ALA A 221 4.71 -8.93 6.52
N SER A 222 4.38 -9.60 5.41
CA SER A 222 4.16 -11.06 5.39
C SER A 222 5.43 -11.88 5.63
N MET A 223 6.60 -11.35 5.24
CA MET A 223 7.92 -12.01 5.47
C MET A 223 8.25 -12.12 6.96
N LYS A 224 7.76 -11.20 7.80
CA LYS A 224 7.99 -11.28 9.26
C LYS A 224 7.33 -12.47 9.92
N VAL A 225 6.16 -12.88 9.43
CA VAL A 225 5.31 -13.90 10.06
C VAL A 225 5.29 -15.23 9.31
N VAL A 226 6.02 -15.33 8.19
CA VAL A 226 6.07 -16.56 7.39
C VAL A 226 6.68 -17.71 8.19
N ASN A 227 6.06 -18.88 8.12
CA ASN A 227 6.39 -20.04 8.97
C ASN A 227 6.79 -21.30 8.19
N THR A 228 6.94 -21.22 6.87
CA THR A 228 7.47 -22.31 6.04
C THR A 228 8.39 -21.79 4.93
N PHE A 229 9.39 -22.59 4.54
CA PHE A 229 10.30 -22.25 3.45
C PHE A 229 9.58 -22.06 2.10
N ASP A 230 8.57 -22.86 1.80
CA ASP A 230 7.79 -22.76 0.56
C ASP A 230 7.03 -21.44 0.47
N ALA A 231 6.44 -21.02 1.60
CA ALA A 231 5.78 -19.75 1.73
C ALA A 231 6.77 -18.57 1.60
N THR A 232 7.97 -18.68 2.19
CA THR A 232 9.06 -17.70 2.01
C THR A 232 9.41 -17.57 0.52
N ARG A 233 9.62 -18.70 -0.17
CA ARG A 233 9.93 -18.72 -1.61
C ARG A 233 8.82 -18.08 -2.43
N ALA A 234 7.56 -18.37 -2.14
CA ALA A 234 6.42 -17.77 -2.84
C ALA A 234 6.37 -16.23 -2.71
N ARG A 235 6.68 -15.68 -1.54
CA ARG A 235 6.79 -14.22 -1.32
C ARG A 235 8.03 -13.64 -2.00
N TRP A 236 9.16 -14.32 -1.86
CA TRP A 236 10.43 -13.92 -2.46
C TRP A 236 10.33 -13.79 -3.97
N ARG A 237 9.64 -14.72 -4.64
CA ARG A 237 9.38 -14.70 -6.09
C ARG A 237 8.86 -13.35 -6.58
N HIS A 238 7.99 -12.71 -5.80
CA HIS A 238 7.39 -11.41 -6.12
C HIS A 238 8.25 -10.26 -5.64
N LEU A 239 8.74 -10.35 -4.40
CA LEU A 239 9.54 -9.30 -3.76
C LEU A 239 10.82 -8.98 -4.56
N ARG A 240 11.48 -9.98 -5.12
CA ARG A 240 12.72 -9.81 -5.92
C ARG A 240 12.54 -8.98 -7.19
N GLY A 241 11.31 -8.84 -7.68
CA GLY A 241 10.99 -8.06 -8.88
C GLY A 241 10.75 -6.58 -8.59
N LEU A 242 10.73 -6.19 -7.32
CA LEU A 242 10.45 -4.82 -6.89
C LEU A 242 11.75 -4.02 -6.68
N ASP A 243 11.71 -2.73 -7.02
CA ASP A 243 12.82 -1.78 -6.95
C ASP A 243 12.43 -0.47 -6.24
N ASN A 244 11.34 -0.52 -5.46
CA ASN A 244 10.69 0.65 -4.87
C ASN A 244 10.62 0.63 -3.33
N LEU A 245 11.45 -0.16 -2.65
CA LEU A 245 11.43 -0.21 -1.18
C LEU A 245 12.08 1.04 -0.58
N ASP A 246 11.33 1.73 0.28
CA ASP A 246 11.84 2.82 1.12
C ASP A 246 12.71 2.30 2.27
N ALA A 247 13.36 3.21 3.00
CA ALA A 247 14.27 2.85 4.09
C ALA A 247 13.57 2.06 5.21
N LYS A 248 12.30 2.37 5.50
CA LYS A 248 11.52 1.69 6.54
C LYS A 248 11.24 0.24 6.13
N LEU A 249 10.78 0.01 4.90
CA LEU A 249 10.56 -1.33 4.36
C LEU A 249 11.87 -2.11 4.27
N CYS A 250 12.97 -1.47 3.89
CA CYS A 250 14.30 -2.07 3.87
C CYS A 250 14.72 -2.56 5.27
N SER A 251 14.61 -1.70 6.30
CA SER A 251 14.88 -2.10 7.69
C SER A 251 13.98 -3.24 8.14
N GLN A 252 12.68 -3.19 7.81
CA GLN A 252 11.73 -4.22 8.21
C GLN A 252 12.03 -5.58 7.59
N LEU A 253 12.46 -5.62 6.32
CA LEU A 253 12.85 -6.84 5.64
C LEU A 253 14.18 -7.39 6.17
N LEU A 254 15.15 -6.50 6.45
CA LEU A 254 16.42 -6.89 7.07
C LEU A 254 16.19 -7.53 8.45
N GLU A 255 15.33 -6.93 9.28
CA GLU A 255 14.98 -7.50 10.58
C GLU A 255 14.27 -8.85 10.45
N ALA A 256 13.40 -9.02 9.45
CA ALA A 256 12.80 -10.32 9.17
C ALA A 256 13.87 -11.36 8.81
N ALA A 257 14.86 -10.99 8.00
CA ALA A 257 15.96 -11.87 7.60
C ALA A 257 16.85 -12.30 8.79
N LYS A 258 17.06 -11.40 9.76
CA LYS A 258 17.80 -11.68 11.00
C LYS A 258 17.05 -12.61 11.94
N THR A 259 15.72 -12.44 12.06
CA THR A 259 14.93 -13.05 13.14
C THR A 259 14.14 -14.28 12.72
N ASN A 260 13.83 -14.43 11.43
CA ASN A 260 13.00 -15.53 10.95
C ASN A 260 13.85 -16.62 10.29
N ASN A 261 13.90 -17.80 10.94
CA ASN A 261 14.64 -18.95 10.43
C ASN A 261 14.12 -19.47 9.08
N GLN A 262 12.84 -19.22 8.76
CA GLN A 262 12.23 -19.56 7.46
C GLN A 262 12.72 -18.67 6.33
N ILE A 263 13.31 -17.51 6.64
CA ILE A 263 14.03 -16.68 5.69
C ILE A 263 15.50 -17.08 5.68
N TYR A 264 16.07 -17.28 6.87
CA TYR A 264 17.49 -17.57 7.05
C TYR A 264 17.95 -18.77 6.20
N TRP A 265 17.20 -19.88 6.22
CA TRP A 265 17.58 -21.13 5.57
C TRP A 265 16.88 -21.42 4.24
N ALA A 266 15.87 -20.63 3.85
CA ALA A 266 15.22 -20.86 2.56
C ALA A 266 16.18 -20.54 1.42
N THR A 267 16.18 -21.35 0.37
CA THR A 267 16.98 -21.14 -0.84
C THR A 267 16.10 -20.62 -1.98
N SER A 268 16.64 -19.77 -2.85
CA SER A 268 15.91 -19.34 -4.06
C SER A 268 16.19 -20.29 -5.22
N PRO A 269 15.17 -20.86 -5.89
CA PRO A 269 15.37 -21.60 -7.14
C PRO A 269 15.54 -20.69 -8.36
N TRP A 270 15.46 -19.37 -8.19
CA TRP A 270 15.44 -18.39 -9.28
C TRP A 270 16.64 -17.44 -9.29
N ASP A 271 17.45 -17.42 -8.22
CA ASP A 271 18.57 -16.51 -8.01
C ASP A 271 19.86 -17.28 -7.71
N GLY A 272 21.00 -16.69 -8.08
CA GLY A 272 22.34 -17.18 -7.72
C GLY A 272 22.78 -18.45 -8.46
N GLU A 273 23.92 -18.99 -8.02
CA GLU A 273 24.28 -20.39 -8.28
C GLU A 273 23.36 -21.29 -7.44
N SER A 274 23.04 -22.50 -7.92
CA SER A 274 22.09 -23.40 -7.27
C SER A 274 22.42 -23.61 -5.78
N GLY A 275 21.61 -23.02 -4.88
CA GLY A 275 21.74 -23.21 -3.43
C GLY A 275 21.93 -21.94 -2.59
N GLU A 276 21.96 -20.74 -3.18
CA GLU A 276 22.07 -19.50 -2.39
C GLU A 276 20.84 -19.27 -1.50
N THR A 277 21.08 -18.87 -0.25
CA THR A 277 20.01 -18.62 0.73
C THR A 277 19.35 -17.26 0.47
N ILE A 278 18.03 -17.21 0.62
CA ILE A 278 17.23 -15.98 0.54
C ILE A 278 17.76 -14.92 1.50
N ASN A 279 18.32 -15.32 2.65
CA ASN A 279 18.96 -14.42 3.58
C ASN A 279 20.11 -13.60 2.96
N ARG A 280 21.03 -14.26 2.23
CA ARG A 280 22.13 -13.57 1.54
C ARG A 280 21.61 -12.75 0.36
N LEU A 281 20.66 -13.31 -0.38
CA LEU A 281 20.01 -12.62 -1.51
C LEU A 281 19.29 -11.34 -1.06
N ILE A 282 18.70 -11.31 0.14
CA ILE A 282 18.06 -10.12 0.72
C ILE A 282 19.08 -8.99 0.90
N ILE A 283 20.31 -9.27 1.33
CA ILE A 283 21.34 -8.22 1.51
C ILE A 283 21.64 -7.56 0.16
N ALA A 284 21.96 -8.37 -0.86
CA ALA A 284 22.24 -7.88 -2.20
C ALA A 284 21.03 -7.14 -2.82
N PHE A 285 19.82 -7.66 -2.57
CA PHE A 285 18.57 -7.02 -2.98
C PHE A 285 18.38 -5.65 -2.33
N LEU A 286 18.53 -5.56 -1.00
CA LEU A 286 18.35 -4.33 -0.23
C LEU A 286 19.35 -3.25 -0.62
N ARG A 287 20.60 -3.62 -0.96
CA ARG A 287 21.61 -2.65 -1.44
C ARG A 287 21.19 -1.95 -2.74
N ARG A 288 20.34 -2.56 -3.56
CA ARG A 288 19.84 -1.98 -4.82
C ARG A 288 18.57 -1.14 -4.64
N GLN A 289 17.95 -1.16 -3.46
CA GLN A 289 16.71 -0.44 -3.21
C GLN A 289 16.96 1.05 -2.91
N PRO A 290 16.00 1.94 -3.20
CA PRO A 290 16.08 3.35 -2.84
C PRO A 290 16.38 3.59 -1.35
N GLY A 291 15.79 2.78 -0.47
CA GLY A 291 16.02 2.81 0.97
C GLY A 291 17.32 2.17 1.45
N GLY A 292 18.05 1.46 0.58
CA GLY A 292 19.21 0.66 0.93
C GLY A 292 20.39 1.48 1.45
N ALA A 293 20.63 2.66 0.87
CA ALA A 293 21.72 3.54 1.28
C ALA A 293 21.58 4.00 2.74
N THR A 294 20.35 4.23 3.21
CA THR A 294 20.06 4.65 4.59
C THR A 294 20.42 3.58 5.62
N ILE A 295 20.29 2.30 5.24
CA ILE A 295 20.54 1.15 6.13
C ILE A 295 21.87 0.44 5.83
N ALA A 296 22.72 1.03 4.99
CA ALA A 296 23.99 0.42 4.57
C ALA A 296 24.87 -0.04 5.76
N PRO A 297 25.00 0.71 6.87
CA PRO A 297 25.76 0.25 8.02
C PRO A 297 25.21 -1.06 8.64
N ASP A 298 23.88 -1.20 8.69
CA ASP A 298 23.22 -2.41 9.22
C ASP A 298 23.39 -3.59 8.26
N LEU A 299 23.36 -3.34 6.95
CA LEU A 299 23.65 -4.36 5.92
C LEU A 299 25.10 -4.85 6.03
N ASP A 300 26.07 -3.94 6.13
CA ASP A 300 27.49 -4.27 6.27
C ASP A 300 27.77 -5.06 7.55
N ALA A 301 27.13 -4.69 8.67
CA ALA A 301 27.27 -5.40 9.93
C ALA A 301 26.68 -6.81 9.85
N TYR A 302 25.53 -6.96 9.20
CA TYR A 302 24.88 -8.26 9.06
C TYR A 302 25.61 -9.18 8.08
N GLU A 303 26.13 -8.66 6.98
CA GLU A 303 26.95 -9.41 6.02
C GLU A 303 28.21 -9.98 6.67
N LYS A 304 28.95 -9.15 7.43
CA LYS A 304 30.11 -9.59 8.23
C LYS A 304 29.75 -10.69 9.22
N TYR A 305 28.56 -10.60 9.84
CA TYR A 305 28.07 -11.62 10.75
C TYR A 305 27.83 -12.96 10.02
N LEU A 306 27.23 -12.95 8.83
CA LEU A 306 27.03 -14.16 8.02
C LEU A 306 28.37 -14.77 7.57
N ASP A 307 29.33 -13.95 7.13
CA ASP A 307 30.65 -14.43 6.71
C ASP A 307 31.43 -15.10 7.86
N ALA A 308 31.29 -14.58 9.08
CA ALA A 308 31.88 -15.18 10.27
C ALA A 308 31.25 -16.55 10.60
N LEU A 309 29.93 -16.70 10.40
CA LEU A 309 29.24 -17.97 10.61
C LEU A 309 29.65 -19.03 9.59
N ASP A 310 29.77 -18.65 8.32
CA ASP A 310 30.20 -19.57 7.25
C ASP A 310 31.62 -20.07 7.51
N THR A 311 32.52 -19.18 7.95
CA THR A 311 33.91 -19.53 8.31
C THR A 311 33.98 -20.50 9.51
N GLN A 312 33.02 -20.44 10.43
CA GLN A 312 32.97 -21.31 11.61
C GLN A 312 32.37 -22.69 11.35
N GLY A 313 31.85 -22.98 10.14
CA GLY A 313 31.23 -24.26 9.80
C GLY A 313 30.00 -24.61 10.64
N LYS A 314 29.43 -23.64 11.39
CA LYS A 314 28.25 -23.81 12.24
C LYS A 314 26.96 -23.66 11.42
N GLY A 315 26.86 -24.42 10.33
CA GLY A 315 25.58 -24.66 9.69
C GLY A 315 24.79 -25.64 10.55
N LEU A 316 23.82 -25.12 11.35
CA LEU A 316 22.55 -25.77 11.77
C LEU A 316 22.06 -25.37 13.19
N TYR A 317 22.86 -24.74 14.07
CA TYR A 317 22.48 -24.62 15.49
C TYR A 317 22.53 -23.26 16.21
N THR A 318 22.89 -22.13 15.58
CA THR A 318 23.14 -20.90 16.38
C THR A 318 22.48 -19.62 15.84
N LEU A 319 21.15 -19.61 15.65
CA LEU A 319 20.40 -18.34 15.76
C LEU A 319 20.14 -17.97 17.22
N HIS A 320 20.01 -18.98 18.10
CA HIS A 320 19.73 -18.78 19.52
C HIS A 320 20.97 -18.44 20.36
N ASP A 321 22.13 -19.03 20.03
CA ASP A 321 23.36 -18.88 20.81
C ASP A 321 24.22 -17.68 20.39
N ASN A 322 24.01 -17.15 19.19
CA ASN A 322 24.66 -15.95 18.67
C ASN A 322 23.59 -15.17 17.89
N PRO A 323 22.85 -14.23 18.52
CA PRO A 323 21.87 -13.44 17.80
C PRO A 323 22.59 -12.49 16.81
N PRO A 324 21.97 -12.19 15.65
CA PRO A 324 22.48 -11.17 14.74
C PRO A 324 22.67 -9.80 15.42
N PRO A 325 23.53 -8.92 14.86
CA PRO A 325 23.70 -7.57 15.39
C PRO A 325 22.39 -6.75 15.29
N GLY A 326 22.07 -6.05 16.38
CA GLY A 326 20.88 -5.17 16.48
C GLY A 326 19.57 -5.88 16.84
N THR A 327 19.57 -7.21 17.01
CA THR A 327 18.38 -7.94 17.45
C THR A 327 18.05 -7.61 18.91
N VAL A 328 16.89 -7.00 19.18
CA VAL A 328 16.41 -6.84 20.55
C VAL A 328 15.96 -8.21 21.05
N THR A 329 16.81 -8.88 21.83
CA THR A 329 16.46 -10.13 22.51
C THR A 329 15.45 -9.83 23.61
N GLY A 330 14.17 -9.85 23.26
CA GLY A 330 13.10 -9.39 24.14
C GLY A 330 11.75 -10.00 23.82
N VAL A 331 11.67 -11.30 23.48
CA VAL A 331 10.45 -12.08 23.66
C VAL A 331 10.85 -13.45 24.17
N ALA A 332 10.71 -13.65 25.48
CA ALA A 332 10.66 -14.99 26.05
C ALA A 332 9.40 -15.68 25.51
N ARG A 333 9.58 -16.96 25.17
CA ARG A 333 8.64 -17.92 24.57
C ARG A 333 7.16 -17.71 24.88
#